data_AF-A0A534MMC4-F1
#
_entry.id   AF-A0A534MMC4-F1
#
_cell.length_a   1.000
_cell.length_b   1.000
_cell.length_c   1.000
_cell.angle_alpha   90.00
_cell.angle_beta   90.00
_cell.angle_gamma   90.00
#
_symmetry.space_group_name_H-M   'P 1'
#
loop_
_entity.id
_entity.type
_entity.pdbx_description
1 polymer ?
#
loop_
_entity_poly.entity_id
_entity_poly.type
_entity_poly.pdbx_seq_one_letter_code
_entity_poly.pdbx_strand_id
1 'polypeptide(L)'
;SEIVRAYEETKPKAIIVEGQGSISHPAYVCGTRAIINAAMPSGIVMMHAPARKTRSFRRDVVAWPMPTVEEEIEWLQFYTRTAGKGKVLALGINHENMTKDEVEETVRTYEARYGLPTADPLWHGCGKFVARIQGML
;
A
#
# COMPACT_ATOMS: atom_id res chain seq x y z
N SER A 1 -22.62 0.15 4.56
CA SER A 1 -21.48 -0.10 3.65
C SER A 1 -21.24 -1.60 3.61
N GLU A 2 -20.61 -2.14 2.56
CA GLU A 2 -20.25 -3.57 2.51
C GLU A 2 -19.36 -3.99 3.68
N ILE A 3 -18.54 -3.09 4.22
CA ILE A 3 -17.72 -3.34 5.42
C ILE A 3 -18.60 -3.59 6.65
N VAL A 4 -19.62 -2.76 6.88
CA VAL A 4 -20.57 -2.94 8.01
C VAL A 4 -21.33 -4.26 7.85
N ARG A 5 -21.82 -4.54 6.65
CA ARG A 5 -22.52 -5.79 6.34
C ARG A 5 -21.63 -7.01 6.60
N ALA A 6 -20.40 -7.02 6.08
CA ALA A 6 -19.45 -8.11 6.30
C ALA A 6 -19.15 -8.31 7.79
N TYR A 7 -19.03 -7.23 8.56
CA TYR A 7 -18.84 -7.29 10.01
C TYR A 7 -20.06 -7.87 10.73
N GLU A 8 -21.26 -7.46 10.37
CA GLU A 8 -22.49 -7.94 10.98
C GLU A 8 -22.76 -9.42 10.70
N GLU A 9 -22.50 -9.87 9.46
CA GLU A 9 -22.75 -11.25 9.03
C GLU A 9 -21.70 -12.25 9.54
N THR A 10 -20.41 -11.88 9.54
CA THR A 10 -19.32 -12.85 9.77
C THR A 10 -18.49 -12.60 11.03
N LYS A 11 -18.66 -11.43 11.69
CA LYS A 11 -17.87 -10.99 12.86
C LYS A 11 -16.36 -11.25 12.69
N PRO A 12 -15.75 -10.80 11.58
CA PRO A 12 -14.35 -11.09 11.29
C PRO A 12 -13.44 -10.31 12.24
N LYS A 13 -12.27 -10.89 12.55
CA LYS A 13 -11.24 -10.19 13.34
C LYS A 13 -10.54 -9.07 12.54
N ALA A 14 -10.46 -9.22 11.23
CA ALA A 14 -9.88 -8.23 10.33
C ALA A 14 -10.65 -8.22 9.00
N ILE A 15 -10.81 -7.04 8.41
CA ILE A 15 -11.37 -6.85 7.07
C ILE A 15 -10.27 -6.25 6.20
N ILE A 16 -9.94 -6.92 5.09
CA ILE A 16 -8.96 -6.43 4.12
C ILE A 16 -9.73 -5.80 2.97
N VAL A 17 -9.46 -4.52 2.71
CA VAL A 17 -10.08 -3.78 1.62
C VAL A 17 -9.05 -3.60 0.52
N GLU A 18 -9.37 -4.03 -0.69
CA GLU A 18 -8.52 -3.84 -1.87
C GLU A 18 -8.37 -2.35 -2.16
N GLY A 19 -7.13 -1.89 -2.36
CA GLY A 19 -6.85 -0.52 -2.78
C GLY A 19 -7.18 -0.29 -4.26
N GLN A 20 -7.40 0.96 -4.66
CA GLN A 20 -7.62 1.35 -6.05
C GLN A 20 -6.83 2.62 -6.37
N GLY A 21 -6.06 2.60 -7.46
CA GLY A 21 -5.23 3.72 -7.88
C GLY A 21 -4.04 3.98 -6.95
N SER A 22 -3.59 5.24 -6.89
CA SER A 22 -2.55 5.72 -5.98
C SER A 22 -2.91 7.14 -5.52
N ILE A 23 -2.60 7.45 -4.26
CA ILE A 23 -2.96 8.72 -3.64
C ILE A 23 -2.30 9.92 -4.33
N SER A 24 -1.20 9.68 -5.05
CA SER A 24 -0.42 10.70 -5.73
C SER A 24 -0.57 10.69 -7.25
N HIS A 25 -1.30 9.72 -7.81
CA HIS A 25 -1.53 9.69 -9.24
C HIS A 25 -2.60 10.71 -9.65
N PRO A 26 -2.31 11.73 -10.49
CA PRO A 26 -3.25 12.81 -10.79
C PRO A 26 -4.61 12.33 -11.34
N ALA A 27 -4.60 11.32 -12.21
CA ALA A 27 -5.82 10.75 -12.79
C ALA A 27 -6.52 9.66 -11.93
N TYR A 28 -5.84 9.07 -10.94
CA TYR A 28 -6.34 7.89 -10.21
C TYR A 28 -6.39 8.06 -8.69
N VAL A 29 -6.31 9.30 -8.21
CA VAL A 29 -6.36 9.65 -6.78
C VAL A 29 -7.73 9.44 -6.15
N CYS A 30 -8.81 9.59 -6.93
CA CYS A 30 -10.19 9.56 -6.39
C CYS A 30 -10.53 8.21 -5.76
N GLY A 31 -10.09 7.10 -6.36
CA GLY A 31 -10.34 5.75 -5.84
C GLY A 31 -9.70 5.54 -4.47
N THR A 32 -8.41 5.86 -4.34
CA THR A 32 -7.68 5.71 -3.07
C THR A 32 -8.30 6.56 -1.97
N ARG A 33 -8.65 7.82 -2.28
CA ARG A 33 -9.27 8.74 -1.31
C ARG A 33 -10.65 8.26 -0.85
N ALA A 34 -11.48 7.80 -1.78
CA ALA A 34 -12.81 7.29 -1.48
C ALA A 34 -12.73 6.07 -0.55
N ILE A 35 -11.81 5.14 -0.82
CA ILE A 35 -11.59 3.95 0.01
C ILE A 35 -11.11 4.36 1.41
N ILE A 36 -10.11 5.23 1.53
CA ILE A 36 -9.60 5.66 2.85
C ILE A 36 -10.73 6.27 3.68
N ASN A 37 -11.55 7.16 3.10
CA ASN A 37 -12.62 7.83 3.83
C ASN A 37 -13.78 6.88 4.17
N ALA A 38 -14.15 5.97 3.27
CA ALA A 38 -15.26 5.05 3.49
C ALA A 38 -14.89 3.89 4.43
N ALA A 39 -13.65 3.39 4.34
CA ALA A 39 -13.17 2.28 5.13
C ALA A 39 -12.58 2.70 6.48
N MET A 40 -12.10 3.95 6.61
CA MET A 40 -11.41 4.47 7.79
C MET A 40 -10.38 3.46 8.33
N PRO A 41 -9.41 3.03 7.51
CA PRO A 41 -8.59 1.87 7.81
C PRO A 41 -7.71 2.09 9.05
N SER A 42 -7.57 1.07 9.89
CA SER A 42 -6.62 1.07 11.01
C SER A 42 -5.16 1.00 10.55
N GLY A 43 -4.92 0.65 9.29
CA GLY A 43 -3.62 0.78 8.65
C GLY A 43 -3.63 0.32 7.20
N ILE A 44 -2.52 0.60 6.50
CA ILE A 44 -2.38 0.40 5.05
C ILE A 44 -1.12 -0.43 4.78
N VAL A 45 -1.24 -1.43 3.92
CA VAL A 45 -0.08 -2.06 3.27
C VAL A 45 0.13 -1.35 1.93
N MET A 46 1.25 -0.65 1.78
CA MET A 46 1.50 0.18 0.61
C MET A 46 2.28 -0.61 -0.45
N MET A 47 1.70 -0.79 -1.63
CA MET A 47 2.37 -1.44 -2.76
C MET A 47 3.26 -0.45 -3.52
N HIS A 48 4.46 -0.86 -3.88
CA HIS A 48 5.42 -0.06 -4.64
C HIS A 48 6.16 -0.91 -5.69
N ALA A 49 6.42 -0.34 -6.87
CA ALA A 49 7.15 -0.98 -7.97
C ALA A 49 8.51 -0.27 -8.18
N PRO A 50 9.62 -0.77 -7.59
CA PRO A 50 10.90 -0.04 -7.53
C PRO A 50 11.56 0.24 -8.88
N ALA A 51 11.42 -0.69 -9.84
CA ALA A 51 11.98 -0.51 -11.17
C ALA A 51 11.19 0.48 -12.03
N ARG A 52 9.95 0.82 -11.63
CA ARG A 52 9.11 1.77 -12.36
C ARG A 52 9.64 3.19 -12.15
N LYS A 53 10.09 3.85 -13.22
CA LYS A 53 10.59 5.23 -13.16
C LYS A 53 9.49 6.27 -13.36
N THR A 54 8.48 5.93 -14.14
CA THR A 54 7.37 6.82 -14.46
C THR A 54 6.02 6.12 -14.41
N ARG A 55 4.96 6.92 -14.26
CA ARG A 55 3.57 6.50 -14.30
C ARG A 55 2.83 7.30 -15.37
N SER A 56 1.88 6.65 -16.04
CA SER A 56 1.05 7.24 -17.08
C SER A 56 -0.36 6.66 -16.96
N PHE A 57 -1.39 7.44 -17.32
CA PHE A 57 -2.76 6.92 -17.39
C PHE A 57 -3.18 6.52 -18.81
N ARG A 58 -2.54 7.11 -19.83
CA ARG A 58 -2.65 6.69 -21.23
C ARG A 58 -1.30 6.77 -21.91
N ARG A 59 -1.11 5.97 -22.97
CA ARG A 59 0.14 5.92 -23.76
C ARG A 59 0.50 7.26 -24.40
N ASP A 60 -0.49 8.10 -24.69
CA ASP A 60 -0.36 9.39 -25.36
C ASP A 60 -0.20 10.58 -24.41
N VAL A 61 -0.06 10.34 -23.10
CA VAL A 61 0.02 11.42 -22.09
C VAL A 61 1.39 11.44 -21.41
N VAL A 62 1.80 12.65 -21.02
CA VAL A 62 3.02 12.94 -20.26
C VAL A 62 3.23 11.92 -19.13
N ALA A 63 4.37 11.25 -19.18
CA ALA A 63 4.80 10.34 -18.13
C ALA A 63 5.24 11.16 -16.91
N TRP A 64 4.60 10.94 -15.76
CA TRP A 64 5.02 11.57 -14.50
C TRP A 64 6.08 10.73 -13.82
N PRO A 65 7.06 11.34 -13.15
CA PRO A 65 7.98 10.58 -12.31
C PRO A 65 7.21 9.84 -11.21
N MET A 66 7.71 8.66 -10.85
CA MET A 66 7.27 8.01 -9.62
C MET A 66 7.71 8.84 -8.41
N PRO A 67 6.82 9.02 -7.41
CA PRO A 67 7.19 9.66 -6.17
C PRO A 67 8.13 8.74 -5.40
N THR A 68 8.87 9.32 -4.48
CA THR A 68 9.62 8.54 -3.49
C THR A 68 8.64 7.76 -2.60
N VAL A 69 9.14 6.68 -2.01
CA VAL A 69 8.37 5.88 -1.06
C VAL A 69 8.01 6.71 0.17
N GLU A 70 8.91 7.59 0.61
CA GLU A 70 8.67 8.56 1.68
C GLU A 70 7.45 9.45 1.41
N GLU A 71 7.41 10.07 0.23
CA GLU A 71 6.31 10.98 -0.13
C GLU A 71 4.98 10.23 -0.15
N GLU A 72 4.94 9.01 -0.70
CA GLU A 72 3.71 8.21 -0.71
C GLU A 72 3.27 7.81 0.70
N ILE A 73 4.20 7.43 1.58
CA ILE A 73 3.93 7.17 3.00
C ILE A 73 3.37 8.42 3.67
N GLU A 74 4.00 9.57 3.47
CA GLU A 74 3.58 10.85 4.06
C GLU A 74 2.16 11.20 3.64
N TRP A 75 1.85 11.13 2.34
CA TRP A 75 0.53 11.46 1.82
C TRP A 75 -0.54 10.50 2.30
N LEU A 76 -0.28 9.18 2.27
CA LEU A 76 -1.22 8.20 2.80
C LEU A 76 -1.52 8.48 4.28
N GLN A 77 -0.49 8.69 5.08
CA GLN A 77 -0.65 9.00 6.50
C GLN A 77 -1.39 10.32 6.72
N PHE A 78 -1.14 11.34 5.90
CA PHE A 78 -1.86 12.61 5.99
C PHE A 78 -3.37 12.41 5.84
N TYR A 79 -3.80 11.62 4.85
CA TYR A 79 -5.23 11.37 4.63
C TYR A 79 -5.87 10.42 5.64
N THR A 80 -5.12 9.49 6.22
CA THR A 80 -5.65 8.59 7.26
C THR A 80 -5.65 9.20 8.66
N ARG A 81 -4.92 10.29 8.92
CA ARG A 81 -4.90 10.97 10.24
C ARG A 81 -6.31 11.33 10.72
N THR A 82 -7.15 11.82 9.81
CA THR A 82 -8.55 12.17 10.10
C THR A 82 -9.51 11.01 9.83
N ALA A 83 -9.12 10.04 8.99
CA ALA A 83 -9.91 8.87 8.62
C ALA A 83 -9.35 7.59 9.27
N GLY A 84 -9.74 7.33 10.53
CA GLY A 84 -9.43 6.09 11.24
C GLY A 84 -8.06 6.03 11.93
N LYS A 85 -7.26 7.10 11.88
CA LYS A 85 -5.89 7.18 12.44
C LYS A 85 -4.94 6.09 11.91
N GLY A 86 -5.24 5.55 10.73
CA GLY A 86 -4.42 4.55 10.08
C GLY A 86 -3.03 5.08 9.76
N LYS A 87 -2.08 4.16 9.64
CA LYS A 87 -0.71 4.45 9.17
C LYS A 87 -0.27 3.38 8.19
N VAL A 88 0.80 3.64 7.43
CA VAL A 88 1.42 2.59 6.63
C VAL A 88 2.06 1.59 7.58
N LEU A 89 1.65 0.32 7.48
CA LEU A 89 2.04 -0.75 8.40
C LEU A 89 3.16 -1.61 7.83
N ALA A 90 3.25 -1.70 6.51
CA ALA A 90 4.17 -2.54 5.78
C ALA A 90 4.24 -2.07 4.31
N LEU A 91 5.31 -2.49 3.63
CA LEU A 91 5.56 -2.20 2.23
C LEU A 91 5.51 -3.48 1.39
N GLY A 92 4.73 -3.48 0.33
CA GLY A 92 4.68 -4.56 -0.64
C GLY A 92 5.47 -4.20 -1.88
N ILE A 93 6.37 -5.09 -2.31
CA ILE A 93 7.14 -4.92 -3.55
C ILE A 93 6.37 -5.55 -4.71
N ASN A 94 6.29 -4.82 -5.81
CA ASN A 94 5.98 -5.37 -7.12
C ASN A 94 7.30 -5.50 -7.89
N HIS A 95 7.76 -6.74 -8.07
CA HIS A 95 9.01 -7.09 -8.75
C HIS A 95 9.00 -6.93 -10.28
N GLU A 96 8.01 -6.27 -10.87
CA GLU A 96 7.99 -6.01 -12.31
C GLU A 96 9.34 -5.39 -12.77
N ASN A 97 10.00 -6.03 -13.74
CA ASN A 97 11.33 -5.68 -14.24
C ASN A 97 12.47 -5.75 -13.21
N MET A 98 12.35 -6.63 -12.21
CA MET A 98 13.41 -6.89 -11.22
C MET A 98 13.79 -8.37 -11.20
N THR A 99 15.05 -8.64 -10.88
CA THR A 99 15.57 -9.96 -10.53
C THR A 99 15.29 -10.28 -9.05
N LYS A 100 15.43 -11.55 -8.66
CA LYS A 100 15.31 -11.96 -7.25
C LYS A 100 16.30 -11.24 -6.35
N ASP A 101 17.55 -11.10 -6.78
CA ASP A 101 18.59 -10.45 -5.98
C ASP A 101 18.30 -8.96 -5.78
N GLU A 102 17.78 -8.27 -6.81
CA GLU A 102 17.34 -6.88 -6.70
C GLU A 102 16.14 -6.72 -5.76
N VAL A 103 15.20 -7.67 -5.76
CA VAL A 103 14.07 -7.68 -4.83
C VAL A 103 14.56 -7.87 -3.40
N GLU A 104 15.43 -8.83 -3.14
CA GLU A 104 15.99 -9.08 -1.82
C GLU A 104 16.78 -7.88 -1.28
N GLU A 105 17.57 -7.23 -2.13
CA GLU A 105 18.28 -6.01 -1.76
C GLU A 105 17.33 -4.84 -1.49
N THR A 106 16.29 -4.68 -2.32
CA THR A 106 15.27 -3.65 -2.12
C THR A 106 14.51 -3.87 -0.81
N VAL A 107 14.15 -5.11 -0.50
CA VAL A 107 13.51 -5.46 0.78
C VAL A 107 14.39 -5.06 1.95
N ARG A 108 15.67 -5.45 1.97
CA ARG A 108 16.61 -5.06 3.04
C ARG A 108 16.74 -3.54 3.16
N THR A 109 16.89 -2.86 2.03
CA THR A 109 17.00 -1.39 1.99
C THR A 109 15.75 -0.72 2.56
N TYR A 110 14.56 -1.19 2.20
CA TYR A 110 13.31 -0.60 2.64
C TYR A 110 13.06 -0.89 4.13
N GLU A 111 13.36 -2.10 4.61
CA GLU A 111 13.25 -2.42 6.04
C GLU A 111 14.21 -1.57 6.87
N ALA A 112 15.46 -1.39 6.43
CA ALA A 112 16.44 -0.56 7.12
C ALA A 112 16.05 0.93 7.12
N ARG A 113 15.56 1.43 5.99
CA ARG A 113 15.25 2.85 5.80
C ARG A 113 13.95 3.28 6.46
N TYR A 114 12.91 2.46 6.35
CA TYR A 114 11.55 2.81 6.78
C TYR A 114 11.16 2.16 8.12
N GLY A 115 11.89 1.14 8.58
CA GLY A 115 11.53 0.38 9.78
C GLY A 115 10.20 -0.36 9.65
N LEU A 116 9.76 -0.63 8.42
CA LEU A 116 8.48 -1.28 8.10
C LEU A 116 8.74 -2.67 7.51
N PRO A 117 7.97 -3.70 7.91
CA PRO A 117 8.04 -5.01 7.27
C PRO A 117 7.87 -4.88 5.75
N THR A 118 8.78 -5.47 4.99
CA THR A 118 8.77 -5.38 3.53
C THR A 118 8.89 -6.76 2.90
N ALA A 119 8.07 -7.03 1.90
CA ALA A 119 8.12 -8.27 1.13
C ALA A 119 7.54 -8.10 -0.27
N ASP A 120 7.95 -8.94 -1.21
CA ASP A 120 7.20 -9.20 -2.42
C ASP A 120 6.12 -10.27 -2.13
N PRO A 121 4.82 -9.96 -2.21
CA PRO A 121 3.77 -10.92 -1.87
C PRO A 121 3.70 -12.12 -2.83
N LEU A 122 4.18 -11.99 -4.06
CA LEU A 122 4.13 -13.07 -5.05
C LEU A 122 5.30 -14.04 -4.88
N TRP A 123 6.48 -13.57 -4.50
CA TRP A 123 7.67 -14.41 -4.32
C TRP A 123 7.90 -14.85 -2.87
N HIS A 124 7.66 -13.97 -1.89
CA HIS A 124 7.89 -14.26 -0.47
C HIS A 124 6.60 -14.71 0.24
N GLY A 125 5.45 -14.51 -0.38
CA GLY A 125 4.14 -14.67 0.27
C GLY A 125 3.81 -13.51 1.21
N CYS A 126 2.63 -13.59 1.85
CA CYS A 126 2.11 -12.50 2.68
C CYS A 126 2.45 -12.61 4.17
N GLY A 127 3.34 -13.54 4.57
CA GLY A 127 3.58 -13.87 5.98
C GLY A 127 3.96 -12.67 6.86
N LYS A 128 4.87 -11.80 6.39
CA LYS A 128 5.26 -10.56 7.10
C LYS A 128 4.07 -9.62 7.32
N PHE A 129 3.19 -9.48 6.33
CA PHE A 129 2.01 -8.61 6.41
C PHE A 129 0.97 -9.17 7.38
N VAL A 130 0.71 -10.47 7.31
CA VAL A 130 -0.22 -11.15 8.22
C VAL A 130 0.26 -11.04 9.66
N ALA A 131 1.54 -11.33 9.93
CA ALA A 131 2.11 -11.20 11.28
C ALA A 131 1.99 -9.76 11.81
N ARG A 132 2.24 -8.76 10.95
CA ARG A 132 2.11 -7.35 11.32
C ARG A 132 0.68 -6.94 11.66
N ILE A 133 -0.31 -7.45 10.94
CA ILE A 133 -1.75 -7.21 11.18
C ILE A 133 -2.19 -7.95 12.44
N GLN A 134 -1.79 -9.21 12.62
CA GLN A 134 -2.11 -10.00 13.81
C GLN A 134 -1.61 -9.36 15.10
N GLY A 135 -0.42 -8.74 15.08
CA GLY A 135 0.10 -7.99 16.23
C GLY A 135 -0.67 -6.70 16.58
N MET A 136 -1.70 -6.33 15.81
CA MET A 136 -2.59 -5.20 16.11
C MET A 136 -3.96 -5.61 16.65
N LEU A 137 -4.29 -6.91 16.60
CA LEU A 137 -5.56 -7.48 17.08
C LEU A 137 -5.49 -7.71 18.59
#